data_AF-A0A8K0N2Q7-F1
#
_entry.id   AF-A0A8K0N2Q7-F1
#
_cell.length_a   1.000
_cell.length_b   1.000
_cell.length_c   1.000
_cell.angle_alpha   90.00
_cell.angle_beta   90.00
_cell.angle_gamma   90.00
#
_symmetry.space_group_name_H-M   'P 1'
#
loop_
_entity.id
_entity.type
_entity.pdbx_description
1 polymer ?
#
loop_
_entity_poly.entity_id
_entity_poly.type
_entity_poly.pdbx_seq_one_letter_code
_entity_poly.pdbx_strand_id
1 'polypeptide(L)'
;MAAVAVAVAAEWQLLHDRYYRKVEIYSMQWGRMDLARHRVACAPFGGPIAAIRDDSKIVQLYAESARRKLHIFNSAGVPLASAAWDRPGGRLVGMAWTDDQSLVCVVQDGTVYFYNLRAELSAPQFSLGKECFEQGVVECVFWGNGMICLTEDRQIFCVPDFKNPKPCKLADPGIEEYPLCVAVIEPQYTMSGNVEVLLGVDDYVLAVEEDGVQQLGIGVGPLQKMAVSHNGKYLATFTHDGRLLVITTDFSRIISEYNCEADENLRLIRSSLPEAVEACIDAAGHEFDVSRQRTLLRSASYGRAFCSHFSQDRDRFQEMCKTLRVLNSVRNHEIGIPLSIQQYKVLTAPVLIGRLVNANHHLVALRISEYLNLNPEVVLMHWACSKITASPAMQDAALLEILLDKVPLLLSIGEEDTALLKATESGDTDLVYLVLFHIWQKKPALDFFGTINARPLARDLFITYARFYKHEFLKDFFLSTGRLQVG
;
A
#
# COMPACT_ATOMS: atom_id res chain seq x y z
N MET A 1 -22.92 -44.48 0.31
CA MET A 1 -21.96 -44.31 -0.80
C MET A 1 -20.62 -44.85 -0.34
N ALA A 2 -20.11 -45.86 -1.03
CA ALA A 2 -18.87 -46.53 -0.68
C ALA A 2 -17.69 -45.55 -0.83
N ALA A 3 -17.01 -45.27 0.27
CA ALA A 3 -15.71 -44.60 0.23
C ALA A 3 -14.73 -45.59 -0.41
N VAL A 4 -14.20 -45.23 -1.57
CA VAL A 4 -13.08 -45.93 -2.19
C VAL A 4 -11.92 -45.84 -1.20
N ALA A 5 -11.56 -46.97 -0.60
CA ALA A 5 -10.36 -47.08 0.22
C ALA A 5 -9.14 -46.95 -0.72
N VAL A 6 -8.74 -45.71 -0.99
CA VAL A 6 -7.41 -45.42 -1.54
C VAL A 6 -6.43 -45.97 -0.52
N ALA A 7 -5.58 -46.91 -0.94
CA ALA A 7 -4.63 -47.54 -0.05
C ALA A 7 -3.77 -46.45 0.62
N VAL A 8 -3.69 -46.46 1.95
CA VAL A 8 -2.91 -45.50 2.77
C VAL A 8 -1.47 -45.33 2.25
N ALA A 9 -0.91 -46.34 1.58
CA ALA A 9 0.40 -46.31 0.93
C ALA A 9 0.51 -45.30 -0.24
N ALA A 10 -0.58 -45.00 -0.95
CA ALA A 10 -0.58 -44.07 -2.09
C ALA A 10 -0.51 -42.58 -1.67
N GLU A 11 -0.75 -42.28 -0.39
CA GLU A 11 -0.62 -40.92 0.16
C GLU A 11 0.80 -40.58 0.61
N TRP A 12 1.70 -41.58 0.66
CA TRP A 12 3.09 -41.40 1.00
C TRP A 12 3.93 -41.16 -0.26
N GLN A 13 4.54 -40.00 -0.33
CA GLN A 13 5.44 -39.58 -1.39
C GLN A 13 6.89 -39.75 -0.90
N LEU A 14 7.70 -40.47 -1.68
CA LEU A 14 9.14 -40.56 -1.44
C LEU A 14 9.81 -39.24 -1.82
N LEU A 15 10.45 -38.59 -0.87
CA LEU A 15 11.31 -37.42 -1.10
C LEU A 15 12.72 -37.76 -0.60
N HIS A 16 13.62 -37.98 -1.56
CA HIS A 16 14.98 -38.48 -1.32
C HIS A 16 15.03 -39.82 -0.58
N ASP A 17 15.39 -39.84 0.70
CA ASP A 17 15.55 -41.03 1.55
C ASP A 17 14.38 -41.25 2.51
N ARG A 18 13.36 -40.39 2.48
CA ARG A 18 12.24 -40.40 3.44
C ARG A 18 10.89 -40.30 2.76
N TYR A 19 9.89 -40.94 3.35
CA TYR A 19 8.50 -40.84 2.90
C TYR A 19 7.77 -39.76 3.68
N TYR A 20 7.02 -38.93 2.96
CA TYR A 20 6.19 -37.86 3.51
C TYR A 20 4.75 -38.08 3.09
N ARG A 21 3.80 -37.72 3.95
CA ARG A 21 2.39 -37.63 3.58
C ARG A 21 1.82 -36.31 4.04
N LYS A 22 0.87 -35.79 3.27
CA LYS A 22 0.10 -34.61 3.66
C LYS A 22 -1.17 -35.08 4.35
N VAL A 23 -1.38 -34.61 5.58
CA VAL A 23 -2.58 -34.94 6.37
C VAL A 23 -3.28 -33.65 6.74
N GLU A 24 -4.59 -33.57 6.48
CA GLU A 24 -5.42 -32.48 7.00
C GLU A 24 -5.72 -32.76 8.48
N ILE A 25 -5.31 -31.85 9.37
CA ILE A 25 -5.49 -32.01 10.82
C ILE A 25 -6.86 -31.45 11.25
N TYR A 26 -7.23 -30.27 10.74
CA TYR A 26 -8.51 -29.62 11.02
C TYR A 26 -8.95 -28.80 9.80
N SER A 27 -10.26 -28.73 9.61
CA SER A 27 -10.87 -27.78 8.68
C SER A 27 -10.97 -26.41 9.33
N MET A 28 -10.57 -25.37 8.61
CA MET A 28 -10.39 -24.06 9.19
C MET A 28 -11.71 -23.35 9.49
N GLN A 29 -11.81 -22.71 10.65
CA GLN A 29 -13.04 -22.07 11.15
C GLN A 29 -13.09 -20.54 10.92
N TRP A 30 -12.57 -20.07 9.78
CA TRP A 30 -12.44 -18.64 9.46
C TRP A 30 -13.75 -17.86 9.26
N GLY A 31 -14.91 -18.49 9.44
CA GLY A 31 -16.22 -17.87 9.22
C GLY A 31 -16.34 -17.28 7.81
N ARG A 32 -16.53 -15.96 7.71
CA ARG A 32 -16.67 -15.22 6.44
C ARG A 32 -15.40 -14.45 6.02
N MET A 33 -14.27 -14.66 6.70
CA MET A 33 -13.06 -13.87 6.44
C MET A 33 -12.35 -14.31 5.16
N ASP A 34 -12.11 -13.37 4.25
CA ASP A 34 -11.34 -13.58 3.02
C ASP A 34 -9.86 -13.22 3.24
N LEU A 35 -9.01 -14.24 3.47
CA LEU A 35 -7.57 -14.06 3.72
C LEU A 35 -6.83 -13.37 2.56
N ALA A 36 -7.34 -13.43 1.32
CA ALA A 36 -6.68 -12.76 0.19
C ALA A 36 -6.67 -11.22 0.33
N ARG A 37 -7.60 -10.67 1.12
CA ARG A 37 -7.73 -9.24 1.41
C ARG A 37 -6.99 -8.80 2.68
N HIS A 38 -6.37 -9.73 3.38
CA HIS A 38 -5.71 -9.48 4.65
C HIS A 38 -4.19 -9.64 4.49
N ARG A 39 -3.43 -8.90 5.28
CA ARG A 39 -2.07 -9.26 5.65
C ARG A 39 -2.16 -10.27 6.78
N VAL A 40 -1.46 -11.39 6.63
CA VAL A 40 -1.55 -12.53 7.52
C VAL A 40 -0.15 -12.85 8.04
N ALA A 41 -0.05 -13.08 9.34
CA ALA A 41 1.17 -13.55 9.99
C ALA A 41 0.85 -14.83 10.76
N CYS A 42 1.57 -15.91 10.44
CA CYS A 42 1.43 -17.19 11.10
C CYS A 42 2.60 -17.38 12.06
N ALA A 43 2.32 -17.78 13.30
CA ALA A 43 3.37 -18.08 14.26
C ALA A 43 4.08 -19.39 13.90
N PRO A 44 5.38 -19.50 14.25
CA PRO A 44 6.13 -20.74 14.07
C PRO A 44 5.53 -21.88 14.89
N PHE A 45 5.88 -23.12 14.52
CA PHE A 45 5.49 -24.36 15.23
C PHE A 45 3.98 -24.55 15.47
N GLY A 46 3.14 -24.02 14.58
CA GLY A 46 1.69 -24.17 14.67
C GLY A 46 1.06 -23.28 15.74
N GLY A 47 1.65 -22.12 16.03
CA GLY A 47 1.08 -21.13 16.94
C GLY A 47 -0.10 -20.32 16.33
N PRO A 48 -0.44 -19.17 16.94
CA PRO A 48 -1.56 -18.32 16.51
C PRO A 48 -1.36 -17.72 15.11
N ILE A 49 -2.46 -17.25 14.53
CA ILE A 49 -2.49 -16.57 13.24
C ILE A 49 -3.09 -15.18 13.46
N ALA A 50 -2.36 -14.15 13.04
CA ALA A 50 -2.83 -12.77 13.05
C ALA A 50 -3.26 -12.37 11.63
N ALA A 51 -4.36 -11.63 11.52
CA ALA A 51 -4.84 -11.09 10.26
C ALA A 51 -5.32 -9.65 10.45
N ILE A 52 -4.99 -8.81 9.49
CA ILE A 52 -5.44 -7.42 9.42
C ILE A 52 -5.71 -7.04 7.97
N ARG A 53 -6.75 -6.24 7.74
CA ARG A 53 -7.12 -5.82 6.38
C ARG A 53 -5.96 -5.07 5.73
N ASP A 54 -5.58 -5.52 4.54
CA ASP A 54 -4.49 -4.94 3.74
C ASP A 54 -4.96 -3.66 3.07
N ASP A 55 -4.27 -2.56 3.31
CA ASP A 55 -4.62 -1.24 2.80
C ASP A 55 -4.05 -0.93 1.42
N SER A 56 -3.10 -1.74 0.96
CA SER A 56 -2.65 -1.72 -0.43
C SER A 56 -3.71 -2.29 -1.39
N LYS A 57 -4.72 -3.00 -0.86
CA LYS A 57 -5.79 -3.64 -1.63
C LYS A 57 -7.07 -2.83 -1.52
N ILE A 58 -7.67 -2.52 -2.68
CA ILE A 58 -8.97 -1.86 -2.73
C ILE A 58 -10.04 -2.86 -2.25
N VAL A 59 -10.69 -2.58 -1.13
CA VAL A 59 -11.78 -3.41 -0.58
C VAL A 59 -13.09 -2.62 -0.59
N GLN A 60 -14.12 -3.14 -1.26
CA GLN A 60 -15.49 -2.66 -1.10
C GLN A 60 -16.04 -3.15 0.25
N LEU A 61 -16.43 -2.20 1.10
CA LEU A 61 -16.99 -2.46 2.42
C LEU A 61 -18.48 -2.78 2.28
N TYR A 62 -18.82 -4.04 2.01
CA TYR A 62 -20.22 -4.47 1.92
C TYR A 62 -20.90 -4.63 3.29
N ALA A 63 -20.15 -5.10 4.32
CA ALA A 63 -20.69 -5.39 5.66
C ALA A 63 -19.65 -5.25 6.81
N GLU A 64 -18.39 -4.97 6.49
CA GLU A 64 -17.33 -4.84 7.49
C GLU A 64 -17.19 -3.39 7.95
N SER A 65 -16.83 -3.19 9.22
CA SER A 65 -16.55 -1.85 9.75
C SER A 65 -15.45 -1.18 8.91
N ALA A 66 -15.64 0.12 8.63
CA ALA A 66 -14.59 0.93 8.03
C ALA A 66 -13.32 0.94 8.90
N ARG A 67 -13.49 0.80 10.22
CA ARG A 67 -12.39 0.71 11.18
C ARG A 67 -11.65 -0.61 11.01
N ARG A 68 -10.34 -0.51 10.76
CA ARG A 68 -9.44 -1.66 10.67
C ARG A 68 -9.41 -2.38 12.01
N LYS A 69 -9.41 -3.71 11.97
CA LYS A 69 -9.29 -4.55 13.15
C LYS A 69 -8.17 -5.55 12.94
N LEU A 70 -7.31 -5.65 13.96
CA LEU A 70 -6.42 -6.77 14.12
C LEU A 70 -7.25 -7.94 14.66
N HIS A 71 -7.15 -9.08 14.01
CA HIS A 71 -7.77 -10.32 14.44
C HIS A 71 -6.69 -11.35 14.75
N ILE A 72 -6.79 -12.00 15.91
CA ILE A 72 -5.91 -13.09 16.31
C ILE A 72 -6.75 -14.35 16.42
N PHE A 73 -6.26 -15.41 15.80
CA PHE A 73 -6.89 -16.71 15.73
C PHE A 73 -5.92 -17.78 16.24
N ASN A 74 -6.45 -18.90 16.68
CA ASN A 74 -5.62 -20.09 16.84
C ASN A 74 -5.30 -20.70 15.46
N SER A 75 -4.49 -21.75 15.47
CA SER A 75 -4.05 -22.47 14.28
C SER A 75 -5.19 -23.12 13.49
N ALA A 76 -6.35 -23.37 14.12
CA ALA A 76 -7.56 -23.89 13.50
C ALA A 76 -8.49 -22.80 12.95
N GLY A 77 -8.09 -21.52 13.02
CA GLY A 77 -8.88 -20.38 12.56
C GLY A 77 -10.02 -19.96 13.50
N VAL A 78 -10.03 -20.44 14.75
CA VAL A 78 -10.99 -20.00 15.77
C VAL A 78 -10.54 -18.64 16.32
N PRO A 79 -11.41 -17.62 16.38
CA PRO A 79 -11.04 -16.30 16.86
C PRO A 79 -10.70 -16.34 18.36
N LEU A 80 -9.51 -15.85 18.71
CA LEU A 80 -9.03 -15.69 20.08
C LEU A 80 -9.27 -14.27 20.58
N ALA A 81 -8.90 -13.27 19.79
CA ALA A 81 -8.99 -11.87 20.17
C ALA A 81 -9.13 -10.95 18.95
N SER A 82 -9.58 -9.72 19.21
CA SER A 82 -9.60 -8.65 18.21
C SER A 82 -9.41 -7.29 18.85
N ALA A 83 -8.64 -6.42 18.19
CA ALA A 83 -8.42 -5.05 18.60
C ALA A 83 -8.62 -4.09 17.41
N ALA A 84 -9.05 -2.87 17.69
CA ALA A 84 -9.07 -1.82 16.67
C ALA A 84 -7.63 -1.43 16.29
N TRP A 85 -7.39 -1.25 15.00
CA TRP A 85 -6.11 -0.76 14.48
C TRP A 85 -6.21 0.72 14.15
N ASP A 86 -5.73 1.53 15.08
CA ASP A 86 -5.74 3.00 15.12
C ASP A 86 -4.34 3.57 15.43
N ARG A 87 -3.30 2.76 15.20
CA ARG A 87 -1.93 3.12 15.55
C ARG A 87 -1.40 4.25 14.65
N PRO A 88 -0.71 5.25 15.23
CA PRO A 88 -0.04 6.28 14.45
C PRO A 88 1.16 5.70 13.69
N GLY A 89 1.76 6.50 12.80
CA GLY A 89 2.96 6.10 12.06
C GLY A 89 2.72 5.52 10.67
N GLY A 90 1.51 5.68 10.14
CA GLY A 90 1.18 5.40 8.74
C GLY A 90 0.66 3.98 8.49
N ARG A 91 0.92 3.45 7.30
CA ARG A 91 0.45 2.11 6.90
C ARG A 91 1.20 1.01 7.65
N LEU A 92 0.56 -0.14 7.82
CA LEU A 92 1.23 -1.34 8.32
C LEU A 92 2.09 -1.94 7.22
N VAL A 93 3.40 -2.04 7.46
CA VAL A 93 4.38 -2.56 6.50
C VAL A 93 4.62 -4.05 6.71
N GLY A 94 4.83 -4.47 7.96
CA GLY A 94 5.18 -5.84 8.31
C GLY A 94 4.46 -6.33 9.55
N MET A 95 4.20 -7.63 9.61
CA MET A 95 3.61 -8.29 10.77
C MET A 95 4.16 -9.71 10.89
N ALA A 96 4.62 -10.09 12.07
CA ALA A 96 5.18 -11.42 12.35
C ALA A 96 5.01 -11.78 13.82
N TRP A 97 5.09 -13.07 14.14
CA TRP A 97 5.13 -13.54 15.52
C TRP A 97 6.56 -13.86 15.92
N THR A 98 6.90 -13.49 17.15
CA THR A 98 8.12 -13.93 17.81
C THR A 98 8.01 -15.38 18.30
N ASP A 99 9.15 -15.97 18.68
CA ASP A 99 9.21 -17.30 19.29
C ASP A 99 8.42 -17.41 20.59
N ASP A 100 8.27 -16.30 21.33
CA ASP A 100 7.46 -16.23 22.56
C ASP A 100 5.98 -15.91 22.32
N GLN A 101 5.52 -15.98 21.06
CA GLN A 101 4.15 -15.71 20.64
C GLN A 101 3.67 -14.29 20.95
N SER A 102 4.59 -13.32 20.83
CA SER A 102 4.27 -11.91 20.77
C SER A 102 4.15 -11.48 19.31
N LEU A 103 3.06 -10.79 18.96
CA LEU A 103 2.86 -10.29 17.61
C LEU A 103 3.57 -8.95 17.45
N VAL A 104 4.52 -8.90 16.52
CA VAL A 104 5.24 -7.69 16.13
C VAL A 104 4.54 -7.08 14.92
N CYS A 105 4.28 -5.77 14.99
CA CYS A 105 3.70 -4.98 13.91
C CYS A 105 4.58 -3.75 13.64
N VAL A 106 4.97 -3.57 12.38
CA VAL A 106 5.85 -2.48 11.96
C VAL A 106 5.10 -1.54 11.03
N VAL A 107 5.09 -0.25 11.34
CA VAL A 107 4.44 0.79 10.53
C VAL A 107 5.45 1.56 9.69
N GLN A 108 4.94 2.37 8.74
CA GLN A 108 5.76 3.07 7.74
C GLN A 108 6.77 4.03 8.34
N ASP A 109 6.48 4.70 9.45
CA ASP A 109 7.42 5.60 10.13
C ASP A 109 8.54 4.88 10.91
N GLY A 110 8.58 3.55 10.85
CA GLY A 110 9.57 2.72 11.55
C GLY A 110 9.27 2.48 13.03
N THR A 111 8.07 2.80 13.50
CA THR A 111 7.62 2.39 14.85
C THR A 111 7.26 0.90 14.87
N VAL A 112 7.71 0.21 15.92
CA VAL A 112 7.46 -1.21 16.16
C VAL A 112 6.56 -1.38 17.37
N TYR A 113 5.41 -2.02 17.17
CA TYR A 113 4.42 -2.32 18.20
C TYR A 113 4.38 -3.81 18.50
N PHE A 114 4.18 -4.15 19.78
CA PHE A 114 4.02 -5.54 20.24
C PHE A 114 2.60 -5.77 20.74
N TYR A 115 2.02 -6.91 20.40
CA TYR A 115 0.72 -7.34 20.89
C TYR A 115 0.81 -8.74 21.49
N ASN A 116 0.12 -8.94 22.61
CA ASN A 116 -0.05 -10.28 23.18
C ASN A 116 -1.15 -11.06 22.44
N LEU A 117 -1.35 -12.33 22.83
CA LEU A 117 -2.42 -13.20 22.29
C LEU A 117 -3.85 -12.65 22.47
N ARG A 118 -4.04 -11.72 23.41
CA ARG A 118 -5.33 -11.06 23.68
C ARG A 118 -5.53 -9.80 22.82
N ALA A 119 -4.64 -9.54 21.86
CA ALA A 119 -4.60 -8.32 21.05
C ALA A 119 -4.45 -7.05 21.89
N GLU A 120 -3.84 -7.16 23.07
CA GLU A 120 -3.50 -6.02 23.92
C GLU A 120 -2.06 -5.57 23.62
N LEU A 121 -1.84 -4.27 23.60
CA LEU A 121 -0.53 -3.69 23.35
C LEU A 121 0.42 -4.03 24.51
N SER A 122 1.56 -4.62 24.20
CA SER A 122 2.66 -4.88 25.13
C SER A 122 3.72 -3.79 25.01
N ALA A 123 4.27 -3.38 26.14
CA ALA A 123 5.43 -2.49 26.20
C ALA A 123 6.73 -3.33 26.34
N PRO A 124 7.89 -2.83 25.84
CA PRO A 124 8.10 -1.53 25.21
C PRO A 124 7.80 -1.53 23.71
N GLN A 125 7.27 -0.41 23.22
CA GLN A 125 7.35 -0.06 21.80
C GLN A 125 8.67 0.67 21.56
N PHE A 126 9.28 0.50 20.39
CA PHE A 126 10.50 1.20 20.02
C PHE A 126 10.43 1.69 18.57
N SER A 127 11.34 2.60 18.23
CA SER A 127 11.50 3.12 16.86
C SER A 127 12.80 2.58 16.28
N LEU A 128 12.80 2.30 14.98
CA LEU A 128 13.97 1.87 14.22
C LEU A 128 15.04 2.97 14.06
N GLY A 129 14.71 4.22 14.41
CA GLY A 129 15.63 5.36 14.36
C GLY A 129 15.12 6.49 13.48
N LYS A 130 15.83 7.63 13.51
CA LYS A 130 15.43 8.84 12.77
C LYS A 130 15.46 8.65 11.26
N GLU A 131 16.44 7.93 10.74
CA GLU A 131 16.58 7.66 9.30
C GLU A 131 15.35 6.88 8.77
N CYS A 132 14.92 5.83 9.48
CA CYS A 132 13.70 5.10 9.12
C CYS A 132 12.43 5.96 9.21
N PHE A 133 12.38 6.92 10.14
CA PHE A 133 11.26 7.85 10.28
C PHE A 133 11.18 8.84 9.12
N GLU A 134 12.32 9.37 8.67
CA GLU A 134 12.40 10.34 7.58
C GLU A 134 12.23 9.70 6.20
N GLN A 135 12.82 8.53 5.98
CA GLN A 135 12.78 7.81 4.70
C GLN A 135 11.53 6.95 4.55
N GLY A 136 10.97 6.46 5.65
CA GLY A 136 9.87 5.50 5.62
C GLY A 136 10.32 4.06 5.31
N VAL A 137 9.62 3.10 5.91
CA VAL A 137 9.87 1.67 5.76
C VAL A 137 8.99 1.09 4.64
N VAL A 138 9.60 0.34 3.74
CA VAL A 138 8.96 -0.24 2.55
C VAL A 138 8.67 -1.72 2.72
N GLU A 139 9.64 -2.48 3.21
CA GLU A 139 9.54 -3.94 3.37
C GLU A 139 10.21 -4.37 4.68
N CYS A 140 9.66 -5.42 5.30
CA CYS A 140 10.22 -6.03 6.50
C CYS A 140 10.33 -7.54 6.30
N VAL A 141 11.46 -8.12 6.71
CA VAL A 141 11.65 -9.57 6.78
C VAL A 141 11.96 -9.94 8.23
N PHE A 142 11.24 -10.92 8.75
CA PHE A 142 11.30 -11.33 10.15
C PHE A 142 11.87 -12.75 10.27
N TRP A 143 12.55 -13.01 11.39
CA TRP A 143 12.93 -14.34 11.85
C TRP A 143 12.66 -14.44 13.37
N GLY A 144 12.80 -15.63 13.95
CA GLY A 144 12.33 -16.00 15.29
C GLY A 144 12.14 -14.88 16.32
N ASN A 145 13.19 -14.08 16.58
CA ASN A 145 13.13 -12.90 17.46
C ASN A 145 13.75 -11.62 16.87
N GLY A 146 13.93 -11.53 15.56
CA GLY A 146 14.55 -10.35 14.95
C GLY A 146 13.89 -9.94 13.63
N MET A 147 14.35 -8.83 13.09
CA MET A 147 13.90 -8.36 11.79
C MET A 147 14.94 -7.52 11.08
N ILE A 148 14.79 -7.43 9.77
CA ILE A 148 15.35 -6.36 8.97
C ILE A 148 14.22 -5.55 8.35
N CYS A 149 14.54 -4.34 7.96
CA CYS A 149 13.69 -3.56 7.09
C CYS A 149 14.50 -2.86 5.99
N LEU A 150 13.81 -2.58 4.89
CA LEU A 150 14.31 -1.81 3.75
C LEU A 150 13.56 -0.47 3.72
N THR A 151 14.30 0.64 3.63
CA THR A 151 13.73 1.99 3.53
C THR A 151 13.49 2.44 2.08
N GLU A 152 12.84 3.59 1.89
CA GLU A 152 12.62 4.14 0.54
C GLU A 152 13.93 4.49 -0.21
N ASP A 153 14.98 4.82 0.55
CA ASP A 153 16.34 5.09 0.06
C ASP A 153 17.17 3.81 -0.15
N ARG A 154 16.53 2.62 -0.10
CA ARG A 154 17.17 1.30 -0.31
C ARG A 154 18.24 0.96 0.74
N GLN A 155 18.18 1.59 1.91
CA GLN A 155 19.05 1.28 3.04
C GLN A 155 18.44 0.18 3.90
N ILE A 156 19.29 -0.65 4.49
CA ILE A 156 18.88 -1.81 5.28
C ILE A 156 19.19 -1.57 6.75
N PHE A 157 18.16 -1.70 7.58
CA PHE A 157 18.30 -1.65 9.03
C PHE A 157 17.94 -3.00 9.62
N CYS A 158 18.67 -3.40 10.65
CA CYS A 158 18.53 -4.67 11.32
C CYS A 158 18.24 -4.46 12.81
N VAL A 159 17.30 -5.24 13.34
CA VAL A 159 17.09 -5.42 14.77
C VAL A 159 17.35 -6.90 15.06
N PRO A 160 18.56 -7.26 15.56
CA PRO A 160 18.93 -8.66 15.76
C PRO A 160 18.04 -9.43 16.74
N ASP A 161 17.57 -8.74 17.79
CA ASP A 161 16.74 -9.29 18.85
C ASP A 161 15.75 -8.25 19.39
N PHE A 162 14.46 -8.58 19.38
CA PHE A 162 13.38 -7.76 19.93
C PHE A 162 13.41 -7.63 21.45
N LYS A 163 14.04 -8.57 22.18
CA LYS A 163 14.17 -8.48 23.64
C LYS A 163 15.13 -7.38 24.06
N ASN A 164 16.14 -7.11 23.25
CA ASN A 164 17.10 -6.02 23.43
C ASN A 164 17.21 -5.21 22.12
N PRO A 165 16.19 -4.41 21.81
CA PRO A 165 16.05 -3.81 20.49
C PRO A 165 17.13 -2.74 20.29
N LYS A 166 18.15 -3.09 19.51
CA LYS A 166 19.21 -2.20 19.06
C LYS A 166 19.22 -2.18 17.54
N PRO A 167 18.52 -1.21 16.92
CA PRO A 167 18.60 -1.02 15.49
C PRO A 167 20.05 -0.70 15.08
N CYS A 168 20.59 -1.48 14.15
CA CYS A 168 21.87 -1.21 13.49
C CYS A 168 21.65 -1.08 11.99
N LYS A 169 22.47 -0.25 11.34
CA LYS A 169 22.45 -0.05 9.90
C LYS A 169 23.45 -1.02 9.27
N LEU A 170 23.05 -1.76 8.25
CA LEU A 170 23.96 -2.64 7.51
C LEU A 170 24.74 -1.87 6.44
N ALA A 171 25.75 -2.51 5.86
CA ALA A 171 26.53 -1.94 4.77
C ALA A 171 25.61 -1.55 3.60
N ASP A 172 25.93 -0.44 2.94
CA ASP A 172 25.16 0.04 1.79
C ASP A 172 25.35 -0.91 0.60
N PRO A 173 24.29 -1.58 0.11
CA PRO A 173 24.41 -2.48 -1.03
C PRO A 173 24.66 -1.75 -2.36
N GLY A 174 24.50 -0.42 -2.42
CA GLY A 174 24.77 0.37 -3.62
C GLY A 174 23.83 0.07 -4.78
N ILE A 175 22.63 -0.43 -4.50
CA ILE A 175 21.64 -0.83 -5.51
C ILE A 175 20.85 0.40 -6.03
N GLU A 176 20.67 0.46 -7.36
CA GLU A 176 19.87 1.51 -8.01
C GLU A 176 18.37 1.21 -7.96
N GLU A 177 17.99 -0.05 -8.16
CA GLU A 177 16.62 -0.55 -8.10
C GLU A 177 16.36 -1.37 -6.82
N TYR A 178 15.09 -1.60 -6.49
CA TYR A 178 14.71 -2.47 -5.37
C TYR A 178 15.07 -3.94 -5.68
N PRO A 179 15.51 -4.72 -4.68
CA PRO A 179 15.83 -6.13 -4.89
C PRO A 179 14.58 -6.92 -5.29
N LEU A 180 14.76 -7.91 -6.16
CA LEU A 180 13.66 -8.77 -6.63
C LEU A 180 13.08 -9.63 -5.50
N CYS A 181 13.94 -10.04 -4.57
CA CYS A 181 13.56 -10.73 -3.35
C CYS A 181 14.63 -10.58 -2.27
N VAL A 182 14.18 -10.70 -1.02
CA VAL A 182 15.03 -10.61 0.17
C VAL A 182 14.88 -11.87 1.01
N ALA A 183 15.99 -12.37 1.56
CA ALA A 183 16.03 -13.46 2.52
C ALA A 183 17.08 -13.16 3.60
N VAL A 184 16.95 -13.78 4.77
CA VAL A 184 17.81 -13.52 5.93
C VAL A 184 18.36 -14.83 6.48
N ILE A 185 19.65 -14.86 6.77
CA ILE A 185 20.30 -15.90 7.56
C ILE A 185 20.42 -15.38 8.99
N GLU A 186 19.85 -16.12 9.94
CA GLU A 186 19.84 -15.73 11.35
C GLU A 186 21.26 -15.74 11.94
N PRO A 187 21.55 -14.86 12.93
CA PRO A 187 22.87 -14.75 13.57
C PRO A 187 23.43 -16.07 14.11
N GLN A 188 22.54 -16.96 14.58
CA GLN A 188 22.92 -18.27 15.11
C GLN A 188 23.44 -19.25 14.05
N TYR A 189 23.25 -18.94 12.77
CA TYR A 189 23.66 -19.77 11.64
C TYR A 189 24.78 -19.14 10.80
N THR A 190 25.17 -17.89 11.07
CA THR A 190 26.28 -17.23 10.39
C THR A 190 27.61 -17.51 11.09
N MET A 191 28.70 -17.44 10.33
CA MET A 191 30.05 -17.58 10.87
C MET A 191 30.48 -16.34 11.69
N SER A 192 30.00 -15.16 11.29
CA SER A 192 30.25 -13.87 11.93
C SER A 192 29.50 -13.73 13.26
N GLY A 193 28.39 -14.47 13.44
CA GLY A 193 27.45 -14.26 14.53
C GLY A 193 26.57 -13.01 14.34
N ASN A 194 26.62 -12.40 13.17
CA ASN A 194 25.82 -11.25 12.76
C ASN A 194 24.70 -11.68 11.80
N VAL A 195 23.72 -10.82 11.58
CA VAL A 195 22.68 -11.06 10.56
C VAL A 195 23.29 -10.89 9.17
N GLU A 196 23.07 -11.89 8.32
CA GLU A 196 23.46 -11.83 6.90
C GLU A 196 22.19 -11.75 6.04
N VAL A 197 22.11 -10.70 5.21
CA VAL A 197 20.93 -10.43 4.36
C VAL A 197 21.27 -10.78 2.92
N LEU A 198 20.49 -11.67 2.32
CA LEU A 198 20.60 -12.04 0.91
C LEU A 198 19.60 -11.23 0.07
N LEU A 199 20.11 -10.46 -0.88
CA LEU A 199 19.34 -9.67 -1.83
C LEU A 199 19.48 -10.25 -3.24
N GLY A 200 18.37 -10.68 -3.85
CA GLY A 200 18.36 -11.05 -5.26
C GLY A 200 18.36 -9.81 -6.15
N VAL A 201 19.44 -9.60 -6.91
CA VAL A 201 19.63 -8.45 -7.79
C VAL A 201 20.04 -8.95 -9.17
N ASP A 202 19.25 -8.62 -10.19
CA ASP A 202 19.47 -9.09 -11.57
C ASP A 202 19.78 -10.60 -11.61
N ASP A 203 20.96 -11.00 -12.06
CA ASP A 203 21.42 -12.39 -12.20
C ASP A 203 22.42 -12.82 -11.10
N TYR A 204 22.39 -12.16 -9.94
CA TYR A 204 23.24 -12.52 -8.81
C TYR A 204 22.56 -12.24 -7.47
N VAL A 205 23.24 -12.60 -6.39
CA VAL A 205 22.80 -12.33 -5.02
C VAL A 205 23.84 -11.51 -4.30
N LEU A 206 23.41 -10.47 -3.58
CA LEU A 206 24.27 -9.74 -2.65
C LEU A 206 24.04 -10.25 -1.24
N ALA A 207 25.09 -10.72 -0.59
CA ALA A 207 25.14 -10.95 0.85
C ALA A 207 25.59 -9.66 1.52
N VAL A 208 24.73 -9.09 2.36
CA VAL A 208 24.96 -7.83 3.07
C VAL A 208 25.06 -8.11 4.56
N GLU A 209 26.20 -7.76 5.15
CA GLU A 209 26.44 -7.76 6.58
C GLU A 209 26.70 -6.32 7.06
N GLU A 210 27.00 -6.14 8.35
CA GLU A 210 27.41 -4.84 8.90
C GLU A 210 28.78 -4.40 8.37
N ASP A 211 29.71 -5.35 8.21
CA ASP A 211 31.10 -5.10 7.84
C ASP A 211 31.35 -4.99 6.33
N GLY A 212 30.38 -5.38 5.50
CA GLY A 212 30.54 -5.32 4.04
C GLY A 212 29.46 -6.01 3.22
N VAL A 213 29.65 -5.96 1.91
CA VAL A 213 28.75 -6.53 0.90
C VAL A 213 29.57 -7.50 0.04
N GLN A 214 29.09 -8.73 -0.12
CA GLN A 214 29.69 -9.75 -0.97
C GLN A 214 28.74 -10.16 -2.09
N GLN A 215 29.25 -10.28 -3.31
CA GLN A 215 28.50 -10.81 -4.43
C GLN A 215 28.63 -12.34 -4.50
N LEU A 216 27.50 -13.03 -4.55
CA LEU A 216 27.34 -14.49 -4.58
C LEU A 216 26.44 -14.90 -5.75
N GLY A 217 26.49 -16.19 -6.12
CA GLY A 217 25.48 -16.80 -6.99
C GLY A 217 25.35 -16.17 -8.37
N ILE A 218 26.44 -15.71 -8.99
CA ILE A 218 26.43 -15.13 -10.33
C ILE A 218 25.96 -16.18 -11.34
N GLY A 219 24.96 -15.85 -12.16
CA GLY A 219 24.39 -16.77 -13.17
C GLY A 219 23.29 -17.68 -12.65
N VAL A 220 22.85 -17.47 -11.40
CA VAL A 220 21.79 -18.27 -10.75
C VAL A 220 20.42 -17.60 -10.92
N GLY A 221 20.38 -16.31 -11.26
CA GLY A 221 19.17 -15.47 -11.29
C GLY A 221 18.68 -15.13 -12.71
N PRO A 222 17.60 -14.35 -12.85
CA PRO A 222 16.93 -13.59 -11.81
C PRO A 222 16.09 -14.40 -10.83
N LEU A 223 16.26 -14.12 -9.53
CA LEU A 223 15.54 -14.80 -8.45
C LEU A 223 14.26 -14.05 -8.11
N GLN A 224 13.12 -14.73 -8.19
CA GLN A 224 11.82 -14.18 -7.79
C GLN A 224 11.53 -14.37 -6.30
N LYS A 225 12.05 -15.45 -5.71
CA LYS A 225 11.85 -15.74 -4.29
C LYS A 225 13.02 -16.56 -3.74
N MET A 226 13.38 -16.24 -2.51
CA MET A 226 14.36 -16.99 -1.72
C MET A 226 13.76 -17.36 -0.36
N ALA A 227 14.07 -18.54 0.13
CA ALA A 227 13.70 -19.00 1.47
C ALA A 227 14.85 -19.78 2.08
N VAL A 228 15.39 -19.28 3.19
CA VAL A 228 16.46 -19.95 3.95
C VAL A 228 15.85 -21.11 4.74
N SER A 229 16.54 -22.24 4.73
CA SER A 229 16.20 -23.39 5.58
C SER A 229 16.38 -23.07 7.07
N HIS A 230 15.63 -23.78 7.92
CA HIS A 230 15.65 -23.57 9.38
C HIS A 230 17.01 -23.83 10.05
N ASN A 231 17.98 -24.44 9.36
CA ASN A 231 19.33 -24.64 9.90
C ASN A 231 20.36 -23.68 9.27
N GLY A 232 19.92 -22.75 8.41
CA GLY A 232 20.76 -21.77 7.71
C GLY A 232 21.72 -22.35 6.68
N LYS A 233 21.66 -23.66 6.36
CA LYS A 233 22.63 -24.30 5.46
C LYS A 233 22.20 -24.34 4.00
N TYR A 234 20.90 -24.35 3.78
CA TYR A 234 20.30 -24.47 2.47
C TYR A 234 19.39 -23.30 2.17
N LEU A 235 19.31 -22.96 0.89
CA LEU A 235 18.49 -21.91 0.33
C LEU A 235 17.62 -22.54 -0.77
N ALA A 236 16.30 -22.42 -0.62
CA ALA A 236 15.36 -22.70 -1.70
C ALA A 236 15.16 -21.41 -2.49
N THR A 237 15.42 -21.45 -3.79
CA THR A 237 15.27 -20.30 -4.70
C THR A 237 14.32 -20.66 -5.82
N PHE A 238 13.49 -19.70 -6.19
CA PHE A 238 12.64 -19.77 -7.37
C PHE A 238 13.11 -18.73 -8.38
N THR A 239 13.60 -19.23 -9.50
CA THR A 239 14.15 -18.44 -10.59
C THR A 239 13.05 -17.96 -11.53
N HIS A 240 13.33 -16.90 -12.28
CA HIS A 240 12.39 -16.34 -13.23
C HIS A 240 12.05 -17.31 -14.37
N ASP A 241 12.97 -18.20 -14.75
CA ASP A 241 12.77 -19.25 -15.75
C ASP A 241 12.05 -20.49 -15.22
N GLY A 242 11.43 -20.40 -14.03
CA GLY A 242 10.55 -21.43 -13.49
C GLY A 242 11.28 -22.62 -12.89
N ARG A 243 12.56 -22.47 -12.57
CA ARG A 243 13.36 -23.51 -11.89
C ARG A 243 13.34 -23.29 -10.39
N LEU A 244 13.02 -24.35 -9.67
CA LEU A 244 13.17 -24.41 -8.23
C LEU A 244 14.54 -25.02 -7.93
N LEU A 245 15.46 -24.22 -7.38
CA LEU A 245 16.81 -24.65 -7.03
C LEU A 245 16.93 -24.74 -5.50
N VAL A 246 17.47 -25.85 -5.02
CA VAL A 246 17.95 -25.97 -3.64
C VAL A 246 19.47 -25.85 -3.70
N ILE A 247 19.99 -24.79 -3.10
CA ILE A 247 21.41 -24.40 -3.15
C ILE A 247 21.93 -24.34 -1.70
N THR A 248 23.22 -24.51 -1.50
CA THR A 248 23.86 -24.15 -0.23
C THR A 248 23.85 -22.61 -0.05
N THR A 249 23.80 -22.13 1.19
CA THR A 249 23.73 -20.67 1.48
C THR A 249 24.98 -19.89 1.05
N ASP A 250 26.12 -20.56 0.96
CA ASP A 250 27.37 -20.02 0.39
C ASP A 250 27.40 -20.02 -1.15
N PHE A 251 26.30 -20.45 -1.80
CA PHE A 251 26.20 -20.62 -3.25
C PHE A 251 27.27 -21.52 -3.87
N SER A 252 27.97 -22.36 -3.07
CA SER A 252 29.04 -23.23 -3.56
C SER A 252 28.52 -24.41 -4.38
N ARG A 253 27.31 -24.89 -4.08
CA ARG A 253 26.74 -26.06 -4.73
C ARG A 253 25.22 -26.01 -4.86
N ILE A 254 24.74 -26.30 -6.07
CA ILE A 254 23.33 -26.64 -6.33
C ILE A 254 23.12 -28.12 -5.94
N ILE A 255 22.22 -28.36 -4.98
CA ILE A 255 21.91 -29.68 -4.43
C ILE A 255 20.86 -30.37 -5.29
N SER A 256 19.84 -29.62 -5.67
CA SER A 256 18.72 -30.12 -6.46
C SER A 256 18.20 -28.99 -7.34
N GLU A 257 17.87 -29.35 -8.57
CA GLU A 257 17.22 -28.48 -9.54
C GLU A 257 15.95 -29.18 -10.02
N TYR A 258 14.83 -28.46 -9.95
CA TYR A 258 13.55 -28.95 -10.42
C TYR A 258 12.95 -27.92 -11.37
N ASN A 259 12.77 -28.31 -12.63
CA ASN A 259 12.07 -27.49 -13.60
C ASN A 259 10.57 -27.65 -13.34
N CYS A 260 9.91 -26.57 -12.94
CA CYS A 260 8.46 -26.56 -12.98
C CYS A 260 8.05 -26.55 -14.46
N GLU A 261 7.41 -27.62 -14.95
CA GLU A 261 7.06 -27.94 -16.36
C GLU A 261 6.25 -26.86 -17.13
N ALA A 262 6.09 -25.66 -16.58
CA ALA A 262 5.67 -24.48 -17.31
C ALA A 262 6.70 -24.05 -18.39
N ASP A 263 7.99 -24.35 -18.23
CA ASP A 263 9.04 -23.87 -19.15
C ASP A 263 9.16 -24.66 -20.47
N GLU A 264 8.85 -25.97 -20.49
CA GLU A 264 8.80 -26.73 -21.75
C GLU A 264 7.70 -26.23 -22.68
N ASN A 265 6.54 -25.85 -22.12
CA ASN A 265 5.45 -25.22 -22.87
C ASN A 265 5.81 -23.81 -23.37
N LEU A 266 6.59 -23.03 -22.60
CA LEU A 266 7.07 -21.71 -23.02
C LEU A 266 8.13 -21.80 -24.13
N ARG A 267 9.02 -22.79 -24.10
CA ARG A 267 10.01 -23.01 -25.17
C ARG A 267 9.37 -23.42 -26.49
N LEU A 268 8.28 -24.17 -26.46
CA LEU A 268 7.46 -24.49 -27.64
C LEU A 268 6.75 -23.25 -28.22
N ILE A 269 6.41 -22.26 -27.38
CA ILE A 269 5.66 -21.06 -27.78
C ILE A 269 6.58 -19.85 -28.02
N ARG A 270 7.90 -19.94 -27.79
CA ARG A 270 8.83 -18.79 -27.80
C ARG A 270 8.76 -17.93 -29.07
N SER A 271 8.50 -18.52 -30.23
CA SER A 271 8.32 -17.79 -31.50
C SER A 271 6.96 -17.08 -31.62
N SER A 272 5.90 -17.61 -31.00
CA SER A 272 4.53 -17.07 -30.99
C SER A 272 4.17 -16.40 -29.66
N LEU A 273 5.13 -16.23 -28.76
CA LEU A 273 4.93 -15.69 -27.42
C LEU A 273 4.42 -14.24 -27.45
N PRO A 274 4.93 -13.35 -28.33
CA PRO A 274 4.37 -12.00 -28.47
C PRO A 274 2.90 -12.03 -28.88
N GLU A 275 2.53 -12.87 -29.87
CA GLU A 275 1.15 -13.03 -30.32
C GLU A 275 0.24 -13.59 -29.22
N ALA A 276 0.75 -14.53 -28.41
CA ALA A 276 0.02 -15.11 -27.29
C ALA A 276 -0.19 -14.10 -26.14
N VAL A 277 0.80 -13.24 -25.86
CA VAL A 277 0.68 -12.16 -24.88
C VAL A 277 -0.37 -11.16 -25.33
N GLU A 278 -0.33 -10.73 -26.59
CA GLU A 278 -1.32 -9.82 -27.17
C GLU A 278 -2.73 -10.42 -27.16
N ALA A 279 -2.87 -11.70 -27.53
CA ALA A 279 -4.14 -12.40 -27.45
C ALA A 279 -4.68 -12.49 -26.01
N CYS A 280 -3.81 -12.68 -25.01
CA CYS A 280 -4.21 -12.67 -23.59
C CYS A 280 -4.67 -11.27 -23.13
N ILE A 281 -4.00 -10.20 -23.58
CA ILE A 281 -4.38 -8.81 -23.28
C ILE A 281 -5.75 -8.49 -23.92
N ASP A 282 -5.95 -8.84 -25.18
CA ASP A 282 -7.20 -8.63 -25.88
C ASP A 282 -8.34 -9.48 -25.29
N ALA A 283 -8.09 -10.76 -25.01
CA ALA A 283 -9.05 -11.65 -24.35
C ALA A 283 -9.49 -11.11 -22.98
N ALA A 284 -8.55 -10.58 -22.18
CA ALA A 284 -8.88 -9.94 -20.92
C ALA A 284 -9.83 -8.73 -21.10
N GLY A 285 -9.71 -7.99 -22.21
CA GLY A 285 -10.61 -6.89 -22.58
C GLY A 285 -12.05 -7.33 -22.86
N HIS A 286 -12.24 -8.55 -23.35
CA HIS A 286 -13.53 -9.12 -23.70
C HIS A 286 -14.22 -9.89 -22.56
N GLU A 287 -13.47 -10.28 -21.54
CA GLU A 287 -14.01 -10.96 -20.36
C GLU A 287 -14.75 -9.98 -19.42
N PHE A 288 -15.78 -10.50 -18.73
CA PHE A 288 -16.55 -9.76 -17.73
C PHE A 288 -16.22 -10.18 -16.29
N ASP A 289 -15.75 -11.41 -16.10
CA ASP A 289 -15.35 -11.91 -14.78
C ASP A 289 -13.97 -11.36 -14.37
N VAL A 290 -13.92 -10.67 -13.23
CA VAL A 290 -12.71 -10.05 -12.69
C VAL A 290 -11.64 -11.09 -12.37
N SER A 291 -12.04 -12.30 -11.95
CA SER A 291 -11.07 -13.37 -11.66
C SER A 291 -10.35 -13.81 -12.93
N ARG A 292 -11.10 -14.11 -14.00
CA ARG A 292 -10.54 -14.48 -15.31
C ARG A 292 -9.72 -13.36 -15.95
N GLN A 293 -10.18 -12.11 -15.90
CA GLN A 293 -9.40 -10.96 -16.38
C GLN A 293 -8.03 -10.87 -15.68
N ARG A 294 -8.00 -11.05 -14.35
CA ARG A 294 -6.74 -11.01 -13.58
C ARG A 294 -5.82 -12.17 -13.94
N THR A 295 -6.37 -13.36 -14.15
CA THR A 295 -5.58 -14.52 -14.59
C THR A 295 -4.97 -14.28 -15.97
N LEU A 296 -5.75 -13.79 -16.93
CA LEU A 296 -5.27 -13.48 -18.29
C LEU A 296 -4.21 -12.37 -18.30
N LEU A 297 -4.41 -11.29 -17.55
CA LEU A 297 -3.43 -10.22 -17.44
C LEU A 297 -2.15 -10.65 -16.71
N ARG A 298 -2.26 -11.59 -15.75
CA ARG A 298 -1.08 -12.19 -15.10
C ARG A 298 -0.31 -13.08 -16.07
N SER A 299 -1.01 -13.90 -16.85
CA SER A 299 -0.40 -14.71 -17.91
C SER A 299 0.30 -13.84 -18.96
N ALA A 300 -0.34 -12.74 -19.39
CA ALA A 300 0.27 -11.77 -20.30
C ALA A 300 1.50 -11.08 -19.68
N SER A 301 1.43 -10.65 -18.42
CA SER A 301 2.56 -10.04 -17.71
C SER A 301 3.73 -11.01 -17.55
N TYR A 302 3.44 -12.30 -17.32
CA TYR A 302 4.43 -13.35 -17.21
C TYR A 302 5.11 -13.62 -18.56
N GLY A 303 4.33 -13.81 -19.63
CA GLY A 303 4.88 -13.98 -20.98
C GLY A 303 5.74 -12.81 -21.43
N ARG A 304 5.32 -11.58 -21.12
CA ARG A 304 6.08 -10.35 -21.47
C ARG A 304 7.48 -10.33 -20.87
N ALA A 305 7.69 -10.88 -19.69
CA ALA A 305 8.99 -10.86 -19.03
C ALA A 305 10.06 -11.70 -19.77
N PHE A 306 9.64 -12.55 -20.72
CA PHE A 306 10.53 -13.34 -21.58
C PHE A 306 10.75 -12.72 -22.98
N CYS A 307 10.08 -11.62 -23.31
CA CYS A 307 10.23 -10.90 -24.58
C CYS A 307 11.14 -9.67 -24.38
N SER A 308 12.44 -9.82 -24.67
CA SER A 308 13.46 -8.78 -24.49
C SER A 308 13.45 -7.64 -25.52
N HIS A 309 12.51 -7.61 -26.46
CA HIS A 309 12.53 -6.70 -27.63
C HIS A 309 11.23 -5.91 -27.85
N PHE A 310 10.55 -5.38 -26.82
CA PHE A 310 9.34 -4.57 -27.07
C PHE A 310 9.20 -3.39 -26.11
N SER A 311 9.72 -2.22 -26.53
CA SER A 311 9.45 -0.92 -25.90
C SER A 311 8.05 -0.36 -26.23
N GLN A 312 7.37 -0.86 -27.27
CA GLN A 312 6.03 -0.41 -27.67
C GLN A 312 4.87 -1.09 -26.91
N ASP A 313 5.05 -2.31 -26.39
CA ASP A 313 3.97 -3.07 -25.72
C ASP A 313 3.71 -2.64 -24.26
N ARG A 314 4.62 -1.84 -23.68
CA ARG A 314 4.47 -1.28 -22.32
C ARG A 314 3.22 -0.42 -22.22
N ASP A 315 2.93 0.34 -23.28
CA ASP A 315 1.82 1.28 -23.33
C ASP A 315 0.48 0.55 -23.47
N ARG A 316 0.40 -0.47 -24.33
CA ARG A 316 -0.84 -1.23 -24.58
C ARG A 316 -1.32 -2.03 -23.38
N PHE A 317 -0.42 -2.71 -22.67
CA PHE A 317 -0.79 -3.42 -21.43
C PHE A 317 -1.27 -2.45 -20.34
N GLN A 318 -0.61 -1.31 -20.20
CA GLN A 318 -0.98 -0.29 -19.22
C GLN A 318 -2.34 0.34 -19.57
N GLU A 319 -2.59 0.61 -20.85
CA GLU A 319 -3.86 1.11 -21.36
C GLU A 319 -5.00 0.12 -21.14
N MET A 320 -4.79 -1.17 -21.42
CA MET A 320 -5.79 -2.21 -21.16
C MET A 320 -6.12 -2.30 -19.66
N CYS A 321 -5.11 -2.26 -18.79
CA CYS A 321 -5.33 -2.24 -17.34
C CYS A 321 -6.11 -1.01 -16.87
N LYS A 322 -5.80 0.18 -17.40
CA LYS A 322 -6.54 1.43 -17.12
C LYS A 322 -8.00 1.28 -17.57
N THR A 323 -8.22 0.78 -18.77
CA THR A 323 -9.56 0.58 -19.36
C THR A 323 -10.38 -0.42 -18.57
N LEU A 324 -9.82 -1.57 -18.20
CA LEU A 324 -10.50 -2.60 -17.41
C LEU A 324 -10.86 -2.12 -16.00
N ARG A 325 -10.03 -1.27 -15.37
CA ARG A 325 -10.37 -0.65 -14.08
C ARG A 325 -11.61 0.25 -14.19
N VAL A 326 -11.66 1.08 -15.23
CA VAL A 326 -12.84 1.93 -15.51
C VAL A 326 -14.06 1.06 -15.81
N LEU A 327 -13.95 0.07 -16.69
CA LEU A 327 -15.04 -0.83 -17.07
C LEU A 327 -15.57 -1.63 -15.87
N ASN A 328 -14.70 -2.22 -15.05
CA ASN A 328 -15.12 -2.96 -13.87
C ASN A 328 -15.76 -2.07 -12.81
N SER A 329 -15.33 -0.80 -12.70
CA SER A 329 -15.99 0.15 -11.82
C SER A 329 -17.44 0.39 -12.24
N VAL A 330 -17.72 0.59 -13.54
CA VAL A 330 -19.09 0.85 -14.03
C VAL A 330 -19.95 -0.40 -14.17
N ARG A 331 -19.33 -1.57 -14.36
CA ARG A 331 -20.00 -2.88 -14.38
C ARG A 331 -20.46 -3.35 -13.01
N ASN A 332 -19.99 -2.72 -11.93
CA ASN A 332 -20.42 -3.09 -10.59
C ASN A 332 -21.94 -3.01 -10.47
N HIS A 333 -22.56 -3.96 -9.76
CA HIS A 333 -24.02 -4.05 -9.62
C HIS A 333 -24.66 -2.77 -9.04
N GLU A 334 -23.90 -1.96 -8.30
CA GLU A 334 -24.38 -0.69 -7.73
C GLU A 334 -24.55 0.43 -8.78
N ILE A 335 -23.79 0.37 -9.87
CA ILE A 335 -23.86 1.34 -10.98
C ILE A 335 -24.66 0.75 -12.16
N GLY A 336 -24.53 -0.57 -12.37
CA GLY A 336 -25.39 -1.32 -13.27
C GLY A 336 -25.19 -1.05 -14.77
N ILE A 337 -23.97 -0.65 -15.19
CA ILE A 337 -23.67 -0.39 -16.61
C ILE A 337 -22.79 -1.53 -17.16
N PRO A 338 -23.37 -2.58 -17.78
CA PRO A 338 -22.63 -3.70 -18.36
C PRO A 338 -21.99 -3.30 -19.70
N LEU A 339 -20.99 -2.42 -19.65
CA LEU A 339 -20.33 -1.90 -20.85
C LEU A 339 -19.23 -2.85 -21.33
N SER A 340 -19.25 -3.22 -22.62
CA SER A 340 -18.12 -3.92 -23.26
C SER A 340 -17.01 -2.95 -23.65
N ILE A 341 -15.79 -3.46 -23.85
CA ILE A 341 -14.65 -2.63 -24.28
C ILE A 341 -14.89 -1.95 -25.63
N GLN A 342 -15.55 -2.63 -26.57
CA GLN A 342 -15.89 -2.07 -27.89
C GLN A 342 -16.89 -0.91 -27.75
N GLN A 343 -17.90 -1.07 -26.91
CA GLN A 343 -18.87 0.00 -26.65
C GLN A 343 -18.21 1.19 -25.94
N TYR A 344 -17.28 0.96 -25.01
CA TYR A 344 -16.53 2.04 -24.35
C TYR A 344 -15.68 2.85 -25.33
N LYS A 345 -15.01 2.17 -26.28
CA LYS A 345 -14.22 2.85 -27.33
C LYS A 345 -15.08 3.75 -28.22
N VAL A 346 -16.30 3.33 -28.56
CA VAL A 346 -17.24 4.15 -29.35
C VAL A 346 -17.84 5.28 -28.52
N LEU A 347 -18.19 5.01 -27.26
CA LEU A 347 -18.82 5.99 -26.38
C LEU A 347 -17.85 7.11 -25.98
N THR A 348 -16.58 6.77 -25.76
CA THR A 348 -15.52 7.60 -25.17
C THR A 348 -15.69 7.90 -23.67
N ALA A 349 -14.58 8.17 -22.99
CA ALA A 349 -14.55 8.42 -21.54
C ALA A 349 -15.38 9.64 -21.08
N PRO A 350 -15.36 10.80 -21.76
CA PRO A 350 -16.14 11.97 -21.33
C PRO A 350 -17.66 11.73 -21.36
N VAL A 351 -18.15 10.97 -22.35
CA VAL A 351 -19.59 10.65 -22.46
C VAL A 351 -20.01 9.65 -21.38
N LEU A 352 -19.13 8.71 -21.00
CA LEU A 352 -19.38 7.81 -19.86
C LEU A 352 -19.53 8.61 -18.56
N ILE A 353 -18.64 9.58 -18.34
CA ILE A 353 -18.70 10.49 -17.19
C ILE A 353 -20.03 11.25 -17.20
N GLY A 354 -20.43 11.82 -18.33
CA GLY A 354 -21.74 12.49 -18.47
C GLY A 354 -22.93 11.59 -18.14
N ARG A 355 -22.90 10.31 -18.54
CA ARG A 355 -23.96 9.34 -18.18
C ARG A 355 -23.98 9.03 -16.68
N LEU A 356 -22.82 8.86 -16.05
CA LEU A 356 -22.71 8.64 -14.61
C LEU A 356 -23.20 9.85 -13.82
N VAL A 357 -22.91 11.06 -14.31
CA VAL A 357 -23.41 12.32 -13.76
C VAL A 357 -24.94 12.37 -13.85
N ASN A 358 -25.53 12.12 -15.02
CA ASN A 358 -26.99 12.09 -15.16
C ASN A 358 -27.67 10.99 -14.33
N ALA A 359 -26.97 9.89 -14.05
CA ALA A 359 -27.44 8.80 -13.19
C ALA A 359 -27.22 9.07 -11.68
N ASN A 360 -26.83 10.28 -11.28
CA ASN A 360 -26.54 10.65 -9.88
C ASN A 360 -25.33 9.94 -9.23
N HIS A 361 -24.48 9.25 -10.00
CA HIS A 361 -23.26 8.58 -9.51
C HIS A 361 -22.02 9.49 -9.56
N HIS A 362 -22.10 10.64 -8.91
CA HIS A 362 -21.11 11.71 -9.06
C HIS A 362 -19.73 11.41 -8.46
N LEU A 363 -19.67 10.64 -7.36
CA LEU A 363 -18.39 10.23 -6.74
C LEU A 363 -17.56 9.34 -7.67
N VAL A 364 -18.22 8.42 -8.37
CA VAL A 364 -17.58 7.50 -9.31
C VAL A 364 -17.13 8.27 -10.55
N ALA A 365 -17.96 9.19 -11.04
CA ALA A 365 -17.63 10.08 -12.15
C ALA A 365 -16.38 10.95 -11.84
N LEU A 366 -16.30 11.51 -10.63
CA LEU A 366 -15.15 12.32 -10.18
C LEU A 366 -13.87 11.47 -10.15
N ARG A 367 -13.91 10.29 -9.53
CA ARG A 367 -12.76 9.39 -9.43
C ARG A 367 -12.28 8.90 -10.80
N ILE A 368 -13.19 8.60 -11.73
CA ILE A 368 -12.81 8.23 -13.10
C ILE A 368 -12.19 9.42 -13.83
N SER A 369 -12.70 10.64 -13.61
CA SER A 369 -12.14 11.87 -14.20
C SER A 369 -10.72 12.13 -13.72
N GLU A 370 -10.48 12.08 -12.40
CA GLU A 370 -9.15 12.21 -11.81
C GLU A 370 -8.21 11.10 -12.30
N TYR A 371 -8.69 9.86 -12.37
CA TYR A 371 -7.90 8.71 -12.82
C TYR A 371 -7.47 8.79 -14.29
N LEU A 372 -8.29 9.41 -15.14
CA LEU A 372 -8.01 9.60 -16.56
C LEU A 372 -7.41 10.99 -16.88
N ASN A 373 -7.08 11.80 -15.86
CA ASN A 373 -6.61 13.19 -16.01
C ASN A 373 -7.55 14.08 -16.85
N LEU A 374 -8.86 13.92 -16.68
CA LEU A 374 -9.90 14.74 -17.30
C LEU A 374 -10.42 15.82 -16.33
N ASN A 375 -10.87 16.97 -16.84
CA ASN A 375 -11.32 18.10 -16.01
C ASN A 375 -12.53 17.71 -15.11
N PRO A 376 -12.40 17.76 -13.77
CA PRO A 376 -13.45 17.38 -12.82
C PRO A 376 -14.53 18.46 -12.60
N GLU A 377 -14.33 19.70 -13.05
CA GLU A 377 -15.21 20.85 -12.78
C GLU A 377 -16.67 20.60 -13.21
N VAL A 378 -16.87 19.93 -14.34
CA VAL A 378 -18.19 19.62 -14.90
C VAL A 378 -19.00 18.69 -13.96
N VAL A 379 -18.32 17.74 -13.31
CA VAL A 379 -18.94 16.80 -12.36
C VAL A 379 -19.33 17.52 -11.06
N LEU A 380 -18.46 18.40 -10.57
CA LEU A 380 -18.68 19.17 -9.34
C LEU A 380 -19.82 20.19 -9.49
N MET A 381 -19.90 20.86 -10.63
CA MET A 381 -20.97 21.81 -10.94
C MET A 381 -22.35 21.11 -10.97
N HIS A 382 -22.44 19.96 -11.65
CA HIS A 382 -23.69 19.19 -11.71
C HIS A 382 -24.09 18.64 -10.34
N TRP A 383 -23.12 18.24 -9.50
CA TRP A 383 -23.38 17.82 -8.13
C TRP A 383 -23.98 18.93 -7.28
N ALA A 384 -23.41 20.14 -7.35
CA ALA A 384 -23.91 21.29 -6.63
C ALA A 384 -25.35 21.61 -7.04
N CYS A 385 -25.63 21.67 -8.34
CA CYS A 385 -26.99 21.92 -8.86
C CYS A 385 -27.99 20.82 -8.46
N SER A 386 -27.60 19.55 -8.53
CA SER A 386 -28.45 18.40 -8.16
C SER A 386 -28.77 18.38 -6.66
N LYS A 387 -27.79 18.68 -5.79
CA LYS A 387 -28.00 18.78 -4.34
C LYS A 387 -28.89 19.94 -3.92
N ILE A 388 -28.74 21.10 -4.57
CA ILE A 388 -29.59 22.28 -4.34
C ILE A 388 -31.04 21.99 -4.75
N THR A 389 -31.25 21.31 -5.88
CA THR A 389 -32.59 21.01 -6.42
C THR A 389 -33.29 19.88 -5.66
N ALA A 390 -32.55 18.89 -5.13
CA ALA A 390 -33.10 17.77 -4.38
C ALA A 390 -33.54 18.10 -2.94
N SER A 391 -33.35 19.34 -2.48
CA SER A 391 -33.68 19.77 -1.11
C SER A 391 -34.80 20.82 -1.10
N PRO A 392 -36.08 20.44 -1.27
CA PRO A 392 -37.20 21.39 -1.22
C PRO A 392 -37.75 21.63 0.20
N ALA A 393 -37.12 21.10 1.26
CA ALA A 393 -37.71 21.05 2.61
C ALA A 393 -36.74 21.41 3.75
N MET A 394 -35.85 22.38 3.57
CA MET A 394 -35.00 22.90 4.65
C MET A 394 -35.22 24.40 4.76
N GLN A 395 -35.69 24.87 5.92
CA GLN A 395 -35.79 26.30 6.22
C GLN A 395 -34.40 26.93 6.19
N ASP A 396 -34.31 28.12 5.60
CA ASP A 396 -33.07 28.88 5.34
C ASP A 396 -32.16 29.05 6.57
N ALA A 397 -32.71 28.97 7.79
CA ALA A 397 -31.96 29.06 9.05
C ALA A 397 -31.11 27.80 9.34
N ALA A 398 -31.59 26.59 9.04
CA ALA A 398 -30.82 25.35 9.18
C ALA A 398 -29.80 25.17 8.05
N LEU A 399 -30.11 25.76 6.88
CA LEU A 399 -29.19 25.88 5.75
C LEU A 399 -28.00 26.79 6.12
N LEU A 400 -28.25 27.85 6.89
CA LEU A 400 -27.21 28.75 7.40
C LEU A 400 -26.27 28.06 8.40
N GLU A 401 -26.79 27.22 9.32
CA GLU A 401 -25.98 26.44 10.26
C GLU A 401 -25.11 25.37 9.58
N ILE A 402 -25.63 24.66 8.58
CA ILE A 402 -24.86 23.65 7.83
C ILE A 402 -23.85 24.32 6.87
N LEU A 403 -24.12 25.54 6.41
CA LEU A 403 -23.16 26.35 5.64
C LEU A 403 -22.08 26.99 6.52
N LEU A 404 -22.30 27.14 7.84
CA LEU A 404 -21.28 27.58 8.80
C LEU A 404 -20.24 26.48 9.06
N ASP A 405 -20.62 25.20 8.97
CA ASP A 405 -19.70 24.05 9.01
C ASP A 405 -18.84 23.91 7.73
N LYS A 406 -18.96 24.87 6.79
CA LYS A 406 -18.38 24.87 5.45
C LYS A 406 -17.58 26.13 5.11
N VAL A 407 -16.91 26.72 6.09
CA VAL A 407 -15.87 27.75 5.85
C VAL A 407 -14.79 27.31 4.82
N PRO A 408 -14.34 26.03 4.79
CA PRO A 408 -13.44 25.56 3.72
C PRO A 408 -14.03 25.62 2.31
N LEU A 409 -15.36 25.60 2.20
CA LEU A 409 -16.11 25.66 0.93
C LEU A 409 -16.37 27.10 0.48
N LEU A 410 -16.49 28.06 1.41
CA LEU A 410 -16.50 29.49 1.07
C LEU A 410 -15.14 29.96 0.54
N LEU A 411 -14.05 29.38 1.06
CA LEU A 411 -12.69 29.58 0.54
C LEU A 411 -12.50 29.00 -0.86
N SER A 412 -13.18 27.89 -1.20
CA SER A 412 -13.10 27.29 -2.54
C SER A 412 -13.97 28.00 -3.58
N ILE A 413 -14.99 28.76 -3.16
CA ILE A 413 -15.90 29.53 -4.03
C ILE A 413 -15.40 30.99 -4.24
N GLY A 414 -14.37 31.44 -3.51
CA GLY A 414 -13.77 32.77 -3.68
C GLY A 414 -14.44 33.88 -2.86
N GLU A 415 -15.35 33.53 -1.96
CA GLU A 415 -16.06 34.43 -1.04
C GLU A 415 -15.26 34.64 0.25
N GLU A 416 -14.04 35.15 0.10
CA GLU A 416 -13.02 35.28 1.15
C GLU A 416 -13.41 36.28 2.26
N ASP A 417 -14.04 37.39 1.89
CA ASP A 417 -14.49 38.41 2.83
C ASP A 417 -15.60 37.88 3.72
N THR A 418 -16.53 37.12 3.14
CA THR A 418 -17.66 36.53 3.87
C THR A 418 -17.20 35.36 4.75
N ALA A 419 -16.21 34.58 4.28
CA ALA A 419 -15.57 33.51 5.05
C ALA A 419 -14.83 34.05 6.29
N LEU A 420 -14.08 35.15 6.14
CA LEU A 420 -13.34 35.75 7.26
C LEU A 420 -14.28 36.40 8.28
N LEU A 421 -15.43 36.95 7.86
CA LEU A 421 -16.41 37.56 8.76
C LEU A 421 -17.09 36.48 9.62
N LYS A 422 -17.51 35.39 8.98
CA LYS A 422 -18.08 34.21 9.68
C LYS A 422 -17.07 33.53 10.60
N ALA A 423 -15.80 33.44 10.19
CA ALA A 423 -14.74 32.93 11.06
C ALA A 423 -14.56 33.81 12.30
N THR A 424 -14.60 35.15 12.17
CA THR A 424 -14.51 36.05 13.33
C THR A 424 -15.74 36.00 14.24
N GLU A 425 -16.94 35.80 13.69
CA GLU A 425 -18.18 35.63 14.47
C GLU A 425 -18.23 34.29 15.20
N SER A 426 -17.57 33.26 14.66
CA SER A 426 -17.50 31.93 15.28
C SER A 426 -16.67 31.90 16.57
N GLY A 427 -15.76 32.86 16.75
CA GLY A 427 -14.85 32.91 17.90
C GLY A 427 -13.75 31.83 17.91
N ASP A 428 -13.70 30.96 16.90
CA ASP A 428 -12.66 29.93 16.74
C ASP A 428 -11.40 30.54 16.12
N THR A 429 -10.32 30.61 16.92
CA THR A 429 -9.05 31.18 16.50
C THR A 429 -8.39 30.42 15.36
N ASP A 430 -8.55 29.10 15.30
CA ASP A 430 -7.89 28.25 14.31
C ASP A 430 -8.55 28.41 12.93
N LEU A 431 -9.87 28.60 12.92
CA LEU A 431 -10.64 28.88 11.71
C LEU A 431 -10.31 30.27 11.14
N VAL A 432 -10.10 31.26 12.02
CA VAL A 432 -9.65 32.59 11.62
C VAL A 432 -8.24 32.52 11.01
N TYR A 433 -7.31 31.76 11.59
CA TYR A 433 -5.98 31.56 11.01
C TYR A 433 -6.03 30.84 9.66
N LEU A 434 -6.86 29.81 9.52
CA LEU A 434 -7.01 29.07 8.27
C LEU A 434 -7.47 29.97 7.12
N VAL A 435 -8.46 30.83 7.37
CA VAL A 435 -8.94 31.81 6.39
C VAL A 435 -7.88 32.86 6.10
N LEU A 436 -7.21 33.39 7.12
CA LEU A 436 -6.12 34.38 6.93
C LEU A 436 -4.97 33.81 6.07
N PHE A 437 -4.56 32.57 6.28
CA PHE A 437 -3.51 31.94 5.48
C PHE A 437 -3.96 31.65 4.04
N HIS A 438 -5.23 31.31 3.83
CA HIS A 438 -5.76 31.11 2.48
C HIS A 438 -5.79 32.41 1.68
N ILE A 439 -6.25 33.51 2.28
CA ILE A 439 -6.28 34.83 1.64
C ILE A 439 -4.85 35.33 1.38
N TRP A 440 -3.92 35.07 2.30
CA TRP A 440 -2.49 35.38 2.11
C TRP A 440 -1.90 34.71 0.87
N GLN A 441 -2.24 33.45 0.62
CA GLN A 441 -1.68 32.70 -0.52
C GLN A 441 -2.26 33.14 -1.87
N LYS A 442 -3.45 33.75 -1.88
CA LYS A 442 -4.15 34.16 -3.11
C LYS A 442 -4.03 35.64 -3.44
N LYS A 443 -3.94 36.54 -2.46
CA LYS A 443 -3.95 38.00 -2.68
C LYS A 443 -2.56 38.64 -2.47
N PRO A 444 -2.22 39.68 -3.24
CA PRO A 444 -1.02 40.47 -3.01
C PRO A 444 -1.09 41.18 -1.65
N ALA A 445 0.07 41.39 -1.02
CA ALA A 445 0.18 41.82 0.39
C ALA A 445 -0.61 43.11 0.72
N LEU A 446 -0.65 44.09 -0.19
CA LEU A 446 -1.38 45.35 0.00
C LEU A 446 -2.89 45.16 0.15
N ASP A 447 -3.51 44.33 -0.69
CA ASP A 447 -4.95 44.05 -0.65
C ASP A 447 -5.32 43.20 0.58
N PHE A 448 -4.45 42.27 0.94
CA PHE A 448 -4.56 41.48 2.17
C PHE A 448 -4.53 42.37 3.41
N PHE A 449 -3.58 43.30 3.49
CA PHE A 449 -3.46 44.23 4.61
C PHE A 449 -4.65 45.19 4.72
N GLY A 450 -5.21 45.65 3.59
CA GLY A 450 -6.47 46.41 3.56
C GLY A 450 -7.65 45.61 4.11
N THR A 451 -7.77 44.34 3.70
CA THR A 451 -8.85 43.43 4.12
C THR A 451 -8.80 43.15 5.64
N ILE A 452 -7.60 42.97 6.18
CA ILE A 452 -7.39 42.74 7.61
C ILE A 452 -7.60 44.02 8.43
N ASN A 453 -7.14 45.17 7.95
CA ASN A 453 -7.25 46.42 8.71
C ASN A 453 -8.71 46.87 8.91
N ALA A 454 -9.61 46.49 8.00
CA ALA A 454 -11.05 46.69 8.14
C ALA A 454 -11.67 45.88 9.30
N ARG A 455 -10.96 44.89 9.88
CA ARG A 455 -11.47 43.94 10.87
C ARG A 455 -10.53 43.79 12.07
N PRO A 456 -10.83 44.45 13.21
CA PRO A 456 -9.88 44.56 14.33
C PRO A 456 -9.49 43.22 14.96
N LEU A 457 -10.41 42.26 15.09
CA LEU A 457 -10.11 40.95 15.69
C LEU A 457 -9.16 40.10 14.85
N ALA A 458 -9.43 39.99 13.53
CA ALA A 458 -8.55 39.28 12.60
C ALA A 458 -7.16 39.95 12.51
N ARG A 459 -7.13 41.29 12.57
CA ARG A 459 -5.89 42.07 12.62
C ARG A 459 -5.06 41.77 13.85
N ASP A 460 -5.67 41.79 15.03
CA ASP A 460 -4.93 41.65 16.28
C ASP A 460 -4.41 40.20 16.44
N LEU A 461 -5.15 39.19 15.92
CA LEU A 461 -4.68 37.81 15.79
C LEU A 461 -3.52 37.67 14.80
N PHE A 462 -3.61 38.30 13.62
CA PHE A 462 -2.52 38.31 12.65
C PHE A 462 -1.26 39.00 13.20
N ILE A 463 -1.39 40.13 13.91
CA ILE A 463 -0.28 40.81 14.58
C ILE A 463 0.36 39.90 15.63
N THR A 464 -0.46 39.20 16.42
CA THR A 464 0.02 38.27 17.46
C THR A 464 0.81 37.13 16.82
N TYR A 465 0.30 36.51 15.75
CA TYR A 465 1.01 35.48 14.99
C TYR A 465 2.32 36.00 14.37
N ALA A 466 2.28 37.15 13.70
CA ALA A 466 3.45 37.72 13.03
C ALA A 466 4.58 38.11 14.00
N ARG A 467 4.26 38.43 15.26
CA ARG A 467 5.26 38.67 16.32
C ARG A 467 6.08 37.44 16.67
N PHE A 468 5.49 36.25 16.64
CA PHE A 468 6.16 35.00 17.05
C PHE A 468 6.90 34.31 15.90
N TYR A 469 6.35 34.34 14.69
CA TYR A 469 6.84 33.49 13.61
C TYR A 469 7.57 34.26 12.50
N LYS A 470 7.26 35.54 12.25
CA LYS A 470 7.71 36.26 11.06
C LYS A 470 7.74 37.79 11.25
N HIS A 471 8.74 38.30 11.99
CA HIS A 471 8.83 39.70 12.43
C HIS A 471 8.99 40.73 11.29
N GLU A 472 9.66 40.41 10.18
CA GLU A 472 9.90 41.36 9.07
C GLU A 472 8.60 41.86 8.43
N PHE A 473 7.55 41.03 8.41
CA PHE A 473 6.27 41.32 7.76
C PHE A 473 5.39 42.30 8.56
N LEU A 474 5.66 42.48 9.86
CA LEU A 474 5.01 43.54 10.64
C LEU A 474 5.44 44.93 10.15
N LYS A 475 6.69 45.07 9.66
CA LYS A 475 7.21 46.34 9.18
C LYS A 475 6.46 46.82 7.93
N ASP A 476 6.24 45.92 6.97
CA ASP A 476 5.49 46.21 5.73
C ASP A 476 3.98 46.44 6.00
N PHE A 477 3.41 45.71 6.97
CA PHE A 477 2.03 45.93 7.42
C PHE A 477 1.82 47.31 8.07
N PHE A 478 2.74 47.73 8.95
CA PHE A 478 2.63 49.04 9.61
C PHE A 478 3.02 50.21 8.69
N LEU A 479 3.89 49.99 7.70
CA LEU A 479 4.20 50.95 6.64
C LEU A 479 2.99 51.17 5.70
N SER A 480 2.31 50.10 5.28
CA SER A 480 1.13 50.17 4.40
C SER A 480 -0.13 50.73 5.07
N THR A 481 -0.27 50.59 6.39
CA THR A 481 -1.38 51.15 7.17
C THR A 481 -1.12 52.56 7.70
N GLY A 482 0.03 53.17 7.36
CA GLY A 482 0.41 54.53 7.74
C GLY A 482 0.69 54.74 9.24
N ARG A 483 0.90 53.65 9.99
CA ARG A 483 1.11 53.70 11.45
C ARG A 483 2.59 53.67 11.88
N LEU A 484 3.51 53.45 10.94
CA LEU A 484 4.94 53.75 11.12
C LEU A 484 5.27 55.09 10.44
N GLN A 485 5.53 56.12 11.25
CA GLN A 485 6.28 57.28 10.77
C GLN A 485 7.73 56.85 10.59
N VAL A 486 8.27 57.05 9.38
CA VAL A 486 9.70 56.87 9.11
C VAL A 486 10.45 57.93 9.91
N GLY A 487 11.16 57.50 10.95
CA GLY A 487 12.13 58.26 11.72
C GLY A 487 13.31 57.38 12.02
#